data_AF-A0A6J2AGW6-F1
#
_entry.id   AF-A0A6J2AGW6-F1
#
_cell.length_a   1.000
_cell.length_b   1.000
_cell.length_c   1.000
_cell.angle_alpha   90.00
_cell.angle_beta   90.00
_cell.angle_gamma   90.00
#
_symmetry.space_group_name_H-M   'P 1'
#
loop_
_entity.id
_entity.type
_entity.pdbx_description
1 polymer ?
#
loop_
_entity_poly.entity_id
_entity_poly.type
_entity_poly.pdbx_seq_one_letter_code
_entity_poly.pdbx_strand_id
1 'polypeptide(L)'
;MTRGFAPSVPTAFHEMGSFRRPRPRFMSSPVLSDLPRFQATRQALQLSSSSAWNSVQTAVINVFKGGGLQSNELYALNENIRRLLKSELGSFITDYFQNQLLAKGLLFVEEKIKLCEGENRIEVLAEVWDHFFTETLPTLQAIFYPVQGQELTIRQISLLGFRDLVLLKVKPGDLLLARSQPPSSIVQMLLVLQSVHEPTGPSEGYLQLEELVKQVVSPFLGISEDRGVSGPAFMLGADQALVLFAQPAEGWGSAVVVSVSDSGRDLPRAAWSR
;
A
#
# COMPACT_ATOMS: atom_id res chain seq x y z
N MET A 1 -41.88 85.10 34.88
CA MET A 1 -43.09 85.61 34.21
C MET A 1 -43.00 85.32 32.72
N THR A 2 -44.07 84.73 32.18
CA THR A 2 -44.54 84.75 30.77
C THR A 2 -43.70 84.21 29.59
N ARG A 3 -44.24 83.10 29.04
CA ARG A 3 -44.59 82.82 27.61
C ARG A 3 -43.42 82.69 26.61
N GLY A 4 -43.41 81.79 25.63
CA GLY A 4 -44.38 80.85 25.07
C GLY A 4 -43.92 80.46 23.64
N PHE A 5 -44.64 79.53 23.01
CA PHE A 5 -44.69 79.20 21.57
C PHE A 5 -43.58 78.33 20.92
N ALA A 6 -44.04 77.20 20.36
CA ALA A 6 -43.47 76.45 19.21
C ALA A 6 -44.08 77.01 17.90
N PRO A 7 -43.89 76.45 16.65
CA PRO A 7 -43.08 75.31 16.17
C PRO A 7 -42.34 75.55 14.81
N SER A 8 -41.56 74.58 14.31
CA SER A 8 -41.50 74.18 12.88
C SER A 8 -40.56 72.97 12.68
N VAL A 9 -41.03 71.99 11.90
CA VAL A 9 -40.34 70.74 11.48
C VAL A 9 -40.18 70.80 9.96
N PRO A 10 -39.10 70.26 9.35
CA PRO A 10 -39.22 68.94 8.69
C PRO A 10 -37.96 68.06 8.88
N THR A 11 -38.07 66.80 9.32
CA THR A 11 -38.29 65.57 8.53
C THR A 11 -37.13 65.18 7.60
N ALA A 12 -36.24 64.30 8.09
CA ALA A 12 -35.54 63.20 7.40
C ALA A 12 -34.70 62.49 8.50
N PHE A 13 -34.71 61.19 8.77
CA PHE A 13 -34.84 60.00 7.94
C PHE A 13 -35.60 58.93 8.71
N HIS A 14 -36.53 58.23 8.04
CA HIS A 14 -37.17 57.03 8.57
C HIS A 14 -36.37 55.81 8.12
N GLU A 15 -35.75 55.15 9.08
CA GLU A 15 -35.05 53.88 8.94
C GLU A 15 -36.10 52.77 8.69
N MET A 16 -36.10 52.15 7.51
CA MET A 16 -37.00 51.06 7.17
C MET A 16 -36.31 49.72 7.43
N GLY A 17 -36.66 49.09 8.56
CA GLY A 17 -36.30 47.71 8.89
C GLY A 17 -36.96 46.73 7.93
N SER A 18 -36.15 45.89 7.30
CA SER A 18 -36.58 44.79 6.43
C SER A 18 -36.55 43.48 7.20
N PHE A 19 -37.70 43.08 7.76
CA PHE A 19 -37.93 41.72 8.26
C PHE A 19 -38.08 40.76 7.09
N ARG A 20 -36.96 40.21 6.60
CA ARG A 20 -36.97 39.06 5.68
C ARG A 20 -36.83 37.77 6.50
N ARG A 21 -37.91 36.98 6.56
CA ARG A 21 -37.89 35.61 7.13
C ARG A 21 -36.79 34.77 6.46
N PRO A 22 -36.05 33.92 7.18
CA PRO A 22 -35.03 33.07 6.57
C PRO A 22 -35.71 32.06 5.63
N ARG A 23 -35.34 32.09 4.34
CA ARG A 23 -35.68 31.02 3.40
C ARG A 23 -35.05 29.71 3.92
N PRO A 24 -35.77 28.57 3.89
CA PRO A 24 -35.17 27.26 4.11
C PRO A 24 -34.04 27.08 3.10
N ARG A 25 -32.79 27.08 3.58
CA ARG A 25 -31.65 26.69 2.76
C ARG A 25 -31.84 25.20 2.46
N PHE A 26 -32.04 24.87 1.19
CA PHE A 26 -31.90 23.49 0.74
C PHE A 26 -30.56 22.99 1.26
N MET A 27 -30.64 21.88 2.00
CA MET A 27 -29.52 21.19 2.61
C MET A 27 -28.39 21.02 1.59
N SER A 28 -27.17 21.26 2.07
CA SER A 28 -25.89 21.00 1.43
C SER A 28 -25.94 19.85 0.41
N SER A 29 -25.90 20.20 -0.87
CA SER A 29 -25.49 19.26 -1.91
C SER A 29 -24.10 18.74 -1.54
N PRO A 30 -23.86 17.41 -1.54
CA PRO A 30 -22.51 16.90 -1.35
C PRO A 30 -21.59 17.57 -2.37
N VAL A 31 -20.43 18.03 -1.91
CA VAL A 31 -19.39 18.59 -2.76
C VAL A 31 -19.03 17.52 -3.78
N LEU A 32 -19.02 17.85 -5.08
CA LEU A 32 -18.77 16.89 -6.18
C LEU A 32 -17.46 16.09 -5.98
N SER A 33 -16.50 16.64 -5.23
CA SER A 33 -15.25 16.00 -4.83
C SER A 33 -15.40 14.75 -3.96
N ASP A 34 -16.48 14.63 -3.18
CA ASP A 34 -16.71 13.50 -2.28
C ASP A 34 -17.61 12.41 -2.89
N LEU A 35 -18.18 12.65 -4.08
CA LEU A 35 -19.04 11.68 -4.77
C LEU A 35 -18.38 10.31 -4.96
N PRO A 36 -17.08 10.22 -5.34
CA PRO A 36 -16.38 8.93 -5.44
C PRO A 36 -16.27 8.22 -4.08
N ARG A 37 -16.05 8.97 -2.99
CA ARG A 37 -15.98 8.41 -1.62
C ARG A 37 -17.34 7.92 -1.13
N PHE A 38 -18.41 8.67 -1.38
CA PHE A 38 -19.77 8.24 -1.02
C PHE A 38 -20.21 7.00 -1.81
N GLN A 39 -19.89 6.92 -3.10
CA GLN A 39 -20.16 5.74 -3.92
C GLN A 39 -19.35 4.54 -3.43
N ALA A 40 -18.04 4.70 -3.22
CA ALA A 40 -17.17 3.66 -2.68
C ALA A 40 -17.65 3.16 -1.30
N THR A 41 -18.08 4.04 -0.41
CA THR A 41 -18.60 3.66 0.92
C THR A 41 -19.88 2.81 0.80
N ARG A 42 -20.82 3.21 -0.07
CA ARG A 42 -22.05 2.44 -0.30
C ARG A 42 -21.79 1.09 -0.95
N GLN A 43 -20.84 1.01 -1.89
CA GLN A 43 -20.50 -0.23 -2.58
C GLN A 43 -19.64 -1.16 -1.69
N ALA A 44 -18.80 -0.61 -0.82
CA ALA A 44 -18.12 -1.36 0.24
C ALA A 44 -19.12 -2.02 1.22
N LEU A 45 -20.22 -1.32 1.54
CA LEU A 45 -21.35 -1.89 2.30
C LEU A 45 -22.10 -2.99 1.52
N GLN A 46 -22.17 -2.91 0.19
CA GLN A 46 -22.74 -3.99 -0.63
C GLN A 46 -21.78 -5.19 -0.76
N LEU A 47 -20.47 -4.95 -0.78
CA LEU A 47 -19.48 -6.03 -0.71
C LEU A 47 -19.58 -6.77 0.62
N SER A 48 -19.66 -6.06 1.74
CA SER A 48 -19.78 -6.70 3.07
C SER A 48 -21.09 -7.45 3.28
N SER A 49 -22.17 -7.14 2.54
CA SER A 49 -23.41 -7.92 2.59
C SER A 49 -23.37 -9.18 1.73
N SER A 50 -22.38 -9.33 0.85
CA SER A 50 -22.21 -10.52 0.01
C SER A 50 -21.67 -11.71 0.81
N SER A 51 -22.40 -12.83 0.80
CA SER A 51 -21.95 -14.08 1.46
C SER A 51 -20.62 -14.60 0.89
N ALA A 52 -20.40 -14.43 -0.42
CA ALA A 52 -19.16 -14.78 -1.09
C ALA A 52 -17.98 -13.96 -0.55
N TRP A 53 -18.19 -12.66 -0.33
CA TRP A 53 -17.16 -11.77 0.22
C TRP A 53 -16.93 -12.00 1.71
N ASN A 54 -17.98 -12.26 2.49
CA ASN A 54 -17.85 -12.59 3.91
C ASN A 54 -16.99 -13.85 4.14
N SER A 55 -17.07 -14.82 3.23
CA SER A 55 -16.19 -16.00 3.24
C SER A 55 -14.73 -15.61 3.02
N VAL A 56 -14.44 -14.74 2.03
CA VAL A 56 -13.09 -14.21 1.77
C VAL A 56 -12.55 -13.43 2.96
N GLN A 57 -13.35 -12.53 3.52
CA GLN A 57 -12.98 -11.75 4.71
C GLN A 57 -12.64 -12.66 5.89
N THR A 58 -13.47 -13.68 6.14
CA THR A 58 -13.23 -14.62 7.26
C THR A 58 -11.91 -15.38 7.07
N ALA A 59 -11.67 -15.91 5.87
CA ALA A 59 -10.43 -16.60 5.56
C ALA A 59 -9.20 -15.69 5.70
N VAL A 60 -9.25 -14.47 5.16
CA VAL A 60 -8.15 -13.51 5.26
C VAL A 60 -7.82 -13.17 6.72
N ILE A 61 -8.84 -12.88 7.54
CA ILE A 61 -8.64 -12.59 8.96
C ILE A 61 -8.14 -13.83 9.72
N ASN A 62 -8.56 -15.04 9.35
CA ASN A 62 -8.04 -16.27 9.94
C ASN A 62 -6.53 -16.44 9.66
N VAL A 63 -6.10 -16.15 8.43
CA VAL A 63 -4.68 -16.18 8.04
C VAL A 63 -3.86 -15.21 8.88
N PHE A 64 -4.33 -13.96 9.07
CA PHE A 64 -3.64 -13.00 9.94
C PHE A 64 -3.55 -13.41 11.41
N LYS A 65 -4.43 -14.31 11.87
CA LYS A 65 -4.39 -14.88 13.22
C LYS A 65 -3.46 -16.10 13.33
N GLY A 66 -2.74 -16.46 12.26
CA GLY A 66 -1.90 -17.66 12.18
C GLY A 66 -2.67 -18.94 11.85
N GLY A 67 -3.91 -18.83 11.38
CA GLY A 67 -4.70 -19.96 10.90
C GLY A 67 -4.39 -20.33 9.46
N GLY A 68 -4.51 -21.61 9.12
CA GLY A 68 -4.42 -22.09 7.74
C GLY A 68 -5.77 -22.07 7.01
N LEU A 69 -5.71 -22.29 5.70
CA LEU A 69 -6.90 -22.58 4.89
C LEU A 69 -7.24 -24.07 4.97
N GLN A 70 -8.54 -24.37 4.96
CA GLN A 70 -9.04 -25.74 4.89
C GLN A 70 -8.84 -26.34 3.50
N SER A 71 -8.92 -27.67 3.41
CA SER A 71 -8.85 -28.38 2.13
C SER A 71 -9.95 -27.86 1.18
N ASN A 72 -9.56 -27.55 -0.06
CA ASN A 72 -10.42 -27.00 -1.11
C ASN A 72 -11.02 -25.60 -0.83
N GLU A 73 -10.76 -24.99 0.33
CA GLU A 73 -11.25 -23.65 0.65
C GLU A 73 -10.66 -22.61 -0.31
N LEU A 74 -9.36 -22.69 -0.59
CA LEU A 74 -8.68 -21.80 -1.53
C LEU A 74 -9.34 -21.79 -2.92
N TYR A 75 -9.77 -22.94 -3.42
CA TYR A 75 -10.47 -23.04 -4.70
C TYR A 75 -11.82 -22.33 -4.64
N ALA A 76 -12.61 -22.56 -3.58
CA ALA A 76 -13.88 -21.89 -3.39
C ALA A 76 -13.74 -20.36 -3.26
N LEU A 77 -12.72 -19.89 -2.53
CA LEU A 77 -12.40 -18.46 -2.39
C LEU A 77 -12.04 -17.85 -3.75
N ASN A 78 -11.21 -18.53 -4.54
CA ASN A 78 -10.85 -18.09 -5.89
C ASN A 78 -12.08 -17.99 -6.82
N GLU A 79 -13.00 -18.95 -6.78
CA GLU A 79 -14.26 -18.87 -7.54
C GLU A 79 -15.15 -17.69 -7.08
N ASN A 80 -15.24 -17.47 -5.77
CA ASN A 80 -15.96 -16.32 -5.22
C ASN A 80 -15.38 -14.99 -5.73
N ILE A 81 -14.06 -14.84 -5.71
CA ILE A 81 -13.39 -13.64 -6.20
C ILE A 81 -13.60 -13.47 -7.71
N ARG A 82 -13.50 -14.54 -8.52
CA ARG A 82 -13.80 -14.46 -9.97
C ARG A 82 -15.23 -14.01 -10.25
N ARG A 83 -16.21 -14.47 -9.47
CA ARG A 83 -17.61 -14.04 -9.59
C ARG A 83 -17.77 -12.57 -9.21
N LEU A 84 -17.15 -12.13 -8.12
CA LEU A 84 -17.18 -10.73 -7.68
C LEU A 84 -16.50 -9.80 -8.69
N LEU A 85 -15.38 -10.20 -9.28
CA LEU A 85 -14.68 -9.43 -10.32
C LEU A 85 -15.54 -9.20 -11.58
N LYS A 86 -16.43 -10.15 -11.91
CA LYS A 86 -17.37 -10.01 -13.03
C LYS A 86 -18.61 -9.15 -12.70
N SER A 87 -18.79 -8.79 -11.43
CA SER A 87 -19.89 -7.94 -10.98
C SER A 87 -19.47 -6.47 -10.96
N GLU A 88 -20.43 -5.57 -10.71
CA GLU A 88 -20.18 -4.14 -10.50
C GLU A 88 -19.25 -3.85 -9.31
N LEU A 89 -19.04 -4.83 -8.43
CA LEU A 89 -18.20 -4.70 -7.24
C LEU A 89 -16.72 -5.01 -7.49
N GLY A 90 -16.37 -5.50 -8.70
CA GLY A 90 -15.02 -5.97 -9.02
C GLY A 90 -13.94 -4.90 -8.83
N SER A 91 -14.21 -3.65 -9.22
CA SER A 91 -13.27 -2.53 -9.11
C SER A 91 -12.93 -2.14 -7.66
N PHE A 92 -13.74 -2.55 -6.69
CA PHE A 92 -13.56 -2.20 -5.27
C PHE A 92 -12.81 -3.26 -4.47
N ILE A 93 -12.57 -4.44 -5.05
CA ILE A 93 -11.95 -5.56 -4.33
C ILE A 93 -10.55 -5.18 -3.83
N THR A 94 -9.73 -4.56 -4.68
CA THR A 94 -8.37 -4.13 -4.33
C THR A 94 -8.38 -3.07 -3.23
N ASP A 95 -9.24 -2.05 -3.36
CA ASP A 95 -9.38 -0.97 -2.38
C ASP A 95 -9.85 -1.52 -1.02
N TYR A 96 -10.85 -2.40 -1.02
CA TYR A 96 -11.34 -3.03 0.20
C TYR A 96 -10.28 -3.94 0.83
N PHE A 97 -9.54 -4.70 0.01
CA PHE A 97 -8.42 -5.49 0.51
C PHE A 97 -7.41 -4.60 1.24
N GLN A 98 -6.97 -3.50 0.63
CA GLN A 98 -5.99 -2.58 1.21
C GLN A 98 -6.52 -1.88 2.47
N ASN A 99 -7.68 -1.23 2.38
CA ASN A 99 -8.17 -0.32 3.41
C ASN A 99 -8.92 -1.00 4.55
N GLN A 100 -9.42 -2.22 4.35
CA GLN A 100 -10.21 -2.94 5.35
C GLN A 100 -9.52 -4.23 5.79
N LEU A 101 -9.26 -5.16 4.87
CA LEU A 101 -8.79 -6.49 5.25
C LEU A 101 -7.33 -6.48 5.72
N LEU A 102 -6.45 -5.90 4.92
CA LEU A 102 -5.03 -5.76 5.22
C LEU A 102 -4.82 -4.85 6.42
N ALA A 103 -5.47 -3.68 6.45
CA ALA A 103 -5.39 -2.76 7.58
C ALA A 103 -5.81 -3.43 8.90
N LYS A 104 -6.95 -4.13 8.91
CA LYS A 104 -7.43 -4.86 10.09
C LYS A 104 -6.52 -6.03 10.47
N GLY A 105 -6.01 -6.78 9.49
CA GLY A 105 -5.10 -7.89 9.71
C GLY A 105 -3.78 -7.44 10.35
N LEU A 106 -3.19 -6.37 9.81
CA LEU A 106 -1.93 -5.81 10.31
C LEU A 106 -2.08 -5.10 11.66
N LEU A 107 -3.28 -4.64 12.04
CA LEU A 107 -3.52 -4.18 13.40
C LEU A 107 -3.31 -5.29 14.43
N PHE A 108 -3.76 -6.53 14.16
CA PHE A 108 -3.48 -7.66 15.07
C PHE A 108 -1.98 -7.93 15.22
N VAL A 109 -1.25 -7.82 14.11
CA VAL A 109 0.21 -7.97 14.08
C VAL A 109 0.89 -6.87 14.90
N GLU A 110 0.49 -5.61 14.70
CA GLU A 110 1.05 -4.47 15.42
C GLU A 110 0.75 -4.53 16.92
N GLU A 111 -0.47 -4.92 17.29
CA GLU A 111 -0.87 -5.14 18.69
C GLU A 111 -0.02 -6.24 19.35
N LYS A 112 0.23 -7.36 18.66
CA LYS A 112 1.11 -8.44 19.18
C LYS A 112 2.50 -7.91 19.51
N ILE A 113 3.06 -7.03 18.69
CA ILE A 113 4.41 -6.44 18.93
C ILE A 113 4.37 -5.42 20.07
N LYS A 114 3.30 -4.63 20.19
CA LYS A 114 3.15 -3.61 21.26
C LYS A 114 3.02 -4.20 22.66
N LEU A 115 2.56 -5.44 22.78
CA LEU A 115 2.49 -6.14 24.07
C LEU A 115 3.88 -6.49 24.63
N CYS A 116 4.94 -6.38 23.82
CA CYS A 116 6.30 -6.65 24.22
C CYS A 116 7.07 -5.35 24.52
N GLU A 117 7.85 -5.35 25.59
CA GLU A 117 8.67 -4.22 26.02
C GLU A 117 10.17 -4.49 25.80
N GLY A 118 10.94 -3.43 25.61
CA GLY A 118 12.40 -3.48 25.49
C GLY A 118 12.88 -4.28 24.27
N GLU A 119 13.96 -5.04 24.47
CA GLU A 119 14.61 -5.81 23.39
C GLU A 119 13.75 -6.94 22.82
N ASN A 120 12.85 -7.51 23.62
CA ASN A 120 11.92 -8.55 23.18
C ASN A 120 11.02 -8.07 22.02
N ARG A 121 10.78 -6.76 21.92
CA ARG A 121 9.99 -6.16 20.83
C ARG A 121 10.63 -6.38 19.46
N ILE A 122 11.95 -6.39 19.37
CA ILE A 122 12.68 -6.65 18.12
C ILE A 122 12.61 -8.13 17.75
N GLU A 123 12.67 -9.01 18.74
CA GLU A 123 12.55 -10.46 18.53
C GLU A 123 11.14 -10.83 18.06
N VAL A 124 10.11 -10.26 18.69
CA VAL A 124 8.72 -10.45 18.24
C VAL A 124 8.47 -9.81 16.88
N LEU A 125 9.07 -8.66 16.58
CA LEU A 125 8.99 -8.07 15.23
C LEU A 125 9.60 -9.00 14.18
N ALA A 126 10.75 -9.62 14.47
CA ALA A 126 11.38 -10.60 13.58
C ALA A 126 10.49 -11.84 13.38
N GLU A 127 9.96 -12.41 14.47
CA GLU A 127 9.05 -13.57 14.41
C GLU A 127 7.80 -13.27 13.58
N VAL A 128 7.16 -12.13 13.81
CA VAL A 128 5.94 -11.77 13.10
C VAL A 128 6.23 -11.43 11.64
N TRP A 129 7.38 -10.83 11.35
CA TRP A 129 7.82 -10.64 9.97
C TRP A 129 8.05 -11.99 9.26
N ASP A 130 8.75 -12.94 9.88
CA ASP A 130 9.00 -14.26 9.29
C ASP A 130 7.69 -14.97 8.95
N HIS A 131 6.75 -15.01 9.91
CA HIS A 131 5.42 -15.58 9.69
C HIS A 131 4.64 -14.82 8.61
N PHE A 132 4.69 -13.48 8.63
CA PHE A 132 4.01 -12.68 7.62
C PHE A 132 4.55 -12.96 6.22
N PHE A 133 5.88 -12.96 6.04
CA PHE A 133 6.53 -13.09 4.75
C PHE A 133 6.46 -14.51 4.17
N THR A 134 6.52 -15.53 5.03
CA THR A 134 6.58 -16.95 4.60
C THR A 134 5.22 -17.63 4.56
N GLU A 135 4.25 -17.22 5.38
CA GLU A 135 2.94 -17.87 5.47
C GLU A 135 1.80 -16.94 5.06
N THR A 136 1.66 -15.78 5.70
CA THR A 136 0.52 -14.88 5.46
C THR A 136 0.53 -14.33 4.03
N LEU A 137 1.63 -13.71 3.62
CA LEU A 137 1.76 -13.04 2.33
C LEU A 137 1.54 -14.00 1.16
N PRO A 138 2.18 -15.18 1.06
CA PRO A 138 1.88 -16.15 0.01
C PRO A 138 0.43 -16.62 0.01
N THR A 139 -0.18 -16.77 1.19
CA THR A 139 -1.60 -17.17 1.29
C THR A 139 -2.53 -16.07 0.79
N LEU A 140 -2.27 -14.80 1.12
CA LEU A 140 -3.01 -13.67 0.56
C LEU A 140 -2.86 -13.59 -0.97
N GLN A 141 -1.64 -13.78 -1.48
CA GLN A 141 -1.39 -13.85 -2.92
C GLN A 141 -2.18 -15.00 -3.57
N ALA A 142 -2.29 -16.15 -2.91
CA ALA A 142 -3.03 -17.29 -3.41
C ALA A 142 -4.55 -17.04 -3.42
N ILE A 143 -5.10 -16.45 -2.35
CA ILE A 143 -6.53 -16.12 -2.25
C ILE A 143 -6.91 -15.11 -3.33
N PHE A 144 -6.10 -14.06 -3.52
CA PHE A 144 -6.38 -12.98 -4.47
C PHE A 144 -5.75 -13.19 -5.85
N TYR A 145 -5.30 -14.40 -6.17
CA TYR A 145 -4.71 -14.74 -7.47
C TYR A 145 -5.54 -14.28 -8.69
N PRO A 146 -6.90 -14.34 -8.67
CA PRO A 146 -7.70 -13.88 -9.80
C PRO A 146 -7.69 -12.36 -10.03
N VAL A 147 -7.24 -11.56 -9.04
CA VAL A 147 -7.14 -10.10 -9.14
C VAL A 147 -5.87 -9.74 -9.89
N GLN A 148 -5.99 -9.48 -11.19
CA GLN A 148 -4.87 -9.15 -12.09
C GLN A 148 -5.09 -7.79 -12.77
N GLY A 149 -4.02 -7.23 -13.34
CA GLY A 149 -4.07 -5.96 -14.10
C GLY A 149 -4.29 -4.71 -13.24
N GLN A 150 -4.05 -4.80 -11.94
CA GLN A 150 -4.05 -3.65 -11.03
C GLN A 150 -2.72 -2.90 -11.11
N GLU A 151 -2.71 -1.63 -10.73
CA GLU A 151 -1.49 -0.81 -10.65
C GLU A 151 -0.45 -1.42 -9.69
N LEU A 152 -0.92 -1.91 -8.53
CA LEU A 152 -0.11 -2.62 -7.56
C LEU A 152 -0.60 -4.06 -7.39
N THR A 153 0.34 -4.99 -7.31
CA THR A 153 0.05 -6.39 -6.96
C THR A 153 -0.34 -6.53 -5.49
N ILE A 154 -1.09 -7.57 -5.15
CA ILE A 154 -1.43 -7.93 -3.76
C ILE A 154 -0.17 -8.02 -2.88
N ARG A 155 0.95 -8.49 -3.46
CA ARG A 155 2.24 -8.52 -2.79
C ARG A 155 2.73 -7.13 -2.41
N GLN A 156 2.79 -6.22 -3.38
CA GLN A 156 3.25 -4.85 -3.15
C GLN A 156 2.35 -4.12 -2.15
N ILE A 157 1.03 -4.23 -2.29
CA ILE A 157 0.06 -3.63 -1.36
C ILE A 157 0.30 -4.15 0.06
N SER A 158 0.47 -5.47 0.23
CA SER A 158 0.69 -6.09 1.54
C SER A 158 2.02 -5.67 2.18
N LEU A 159 3.09 -5.57 1.39
CA LEU A 159 4.41 -5.12 1.85
C LEU A 159 4.41 -3.64 2.24
N LEU A 160 3.79 -2.77 1.43
CA LEU A 160 3.59 -1.35 1.78
C LEU A 160 2.76 -1.22 3.06
N GLY A 161 1.68 -2.00 3.18
CA GLY A 161 0.88 -2.05 4.40
C GLY A 161 1.70 -2.45 5.62
N PHE A 162 2.54 -3.47 5.53
CA PHE A 162 3.40 -3.89 6.65
C PHE A 162 4.39 -2.79 7.03
N ARG A 163 5.03 -2.14 6.05
CA ARG A 163 5.91 -0.99 6.27
C ARG A 163 5.19 0.10 7.06
N ASP A 164 4.04 0.55 6.57
CA ASP A 164 3.37 1.76 7.08
C ASP A 164 2.60 1.52 8.37
N LEU A 165 1.94 0.36 8.48
CA LEU A 165 1.04 0.05 9.60
C LEU A 165 1.71 -0.71 10.73
N VAL A 166 2.85 -1.37 10.48
CA VAL A 166 3.56 -2.16 11.49
C VAL A 166 4.93 -1.55 11.76
N LEU A 167 5.85 -1.59 10.79
CA LEU A 167 7.25 -1.23 11.02
C LEU A 167 7.41 0.23 11.49
N LEU A 168 6.86 1.17 10.73
CA LEU A 168 7.00 2.61 11.04
C LEU A 168 6.22 3.02 12.29
N LYS A 169 5.15 2.30 12.63
CA LYS A 169 4.41 2.50 13.90
C LYS A 169 5.16 1.94 15.10
N VAL A 170 5.87 0.84 14.92
CA VAL A 170 6.70 0.23 15.98
C VAL A 170 7.88 1.13 16.34
N LYS A 171 8.42 1.87 15.36
CA LYS A 171 9.60 2.74 15.51
C LYS A 171 10.79 1.99 16.11
N PRO A 172 11.31 0.95 15.44
CA PRO A 172 12.36 0.12 16.00
C PRO A 172 13.74 0.79 16.03
N GLY A 173 13.92 1.98 15.43
CA GLY A 173 15.22 2.65 15.27
C GLY A 173 16.05 2.70 16.55
N ASP A 174 15.52 3.27 17.63
CA ASP A 174 16.24 3.41 18.90
C ASP A 174 16.66 2.05 19.51
N LEU A 175 15.80 1.04 19.37
CA LEU A 175 16.04 -0.32 19.87
C LEU A 175 17.08 -1.07 19.03
N LEU A 176 17.10 -0.82 17.72
CA LEU A 176 18.09 -1.39 16.80
C LEU A 176 19.46 -0.76 16.98
N LEU A 177 19.52 0.55 17.24
CA LEU A 177 20.77 1.28 17.52
C LEU A 177 21.40 0.88 18.87
N ALA A 178 20.58 0.50 19.85
CA ALA A 178 21.05 -0.02 21.13
C ALA A 178 21.70 -1.42 21.02
N ARG A 179 21.42 -2.16 19.94
CA ARG A 179 21.96 -3.51 19.70
C ARG A 179 23.24 -3.45 18.88
N SER A 180 24.20 -4.32 19.23
CA SER A 180 25.45 -4.49 18.48
C SER A 180 25.26 -5.16 17.11
N GLN A 181 24.24 -6.03 17.00
CA GLN A 181 23.89 -6.68 15.73
C GLN A 181 22.38 -6.97 15.65
N PRO A 182 21.69 -6.53 14.59
CA PRO A 182 20.28 -6.81 14.36
C PRO A 182 20.06 -8.27 13.92
N PRO A 183 18.91 -8.91 14.24
CA PRO A 183 18.56 -10.22 13.69
C PRO A 183 18.54 -10.23 12.16
N SER A 184 18.97 -11.33 11.53
CA SER A 184 19.01 -11.45 10.06
C SER A 184 17.63 -11.27 9.41
N SER A 185 16.57 -11.73 10.08
CA SER A 185 15.17 -11.52 9.69
C SER A 185 14.82 -10.02 9.56
N ILE A 186 15.30 -9.17 10.48
CA ILE A 186 15.09 -7.72 10.42
C ILE A 186 15.84 -7.09 9.24
N VAL A 187 17.09 -7.53 8.99
CA VAL A 187 17.86 -7.05 7.83
C VAL A 187 17.16 -7.42 6.53
N GLN A 188 16.71 -8.68 6.42
CA GLN A 188 15.97 -9.16 5.25
C GLN A 188 14.65 -8.41 5.07
N MET A 189 13.93 -8.14 6.17
CA MET A 189 12.71 -7.32 6.16
C MET A 189 12.95 -5.95 5.55
N LEU A 190 13.94 -5.21 6.07
CA LEU A 190 14.21 -3.85 5.63
C LEU A 190 14.60 -3.79 4.15
N LEU A 191 15.44 -4.73 3.70
CA LEU A 191 15.84 -4.83 2.29
C LEU A 191 14.66 -5.17 1.37
N VAL A 192 13.78 -6.09 1.79
CA VAL A 192 12.58 -6.42 1.03
C VAL A 192 11.63 -5.23 0.95
N LEU A 193 11.38 -4.55 2.08
CA LEU A 193 10.47 -3.40 2.11
C LEU A 193 11.03 -2.21 1.30
N GLN A 194 12.35 -2.02 1.26
CA GLN A 194 13.00 -0.97 0.47
C GLN A 194 12.81 -1.17 -1.04
N SER A 195 12.70 -2.42 -1.48
CA SER A 195 12.49 -2.74 -2.91
C SER A 195 11.09 -2.41 -3.44
N VAL A 196 10.15 -2.00 -2.57
CA VAL A 196 8.76 -1.73 -2.93
C VAL A 196 8.48 -0.23 -2.84
N HIS A 197 7.97 0.34 -3.93
CA HIS A 197 7.69 1.77 -4.06
C HIS A 197 6.21 2.03 -4.32
N GLU A 198 5.72 3.15 -3.81
CA GLU A 198 4.41 3.68 -4.15
C GLU A 198 4.37 4.26 -5.57
N PRO A 199 3.22 4.16 -6.26
CA PRO A 199 3.07 4.69 -7.62
C PRO A 199 3.12 6.23 -7.66
N THR A 200 2.76 6.90 -6.56
CA THR A 200 2.71 8.36 -6.43
C THR A 200 4.07 9.02 -6.11
N GLY A 201 5.17 8.26 -6.13
CA GLY A 201 6.52 8.75 -5.83
C GLY A 201 6.92 8.58 -4.36
N PRO A 202 8.11 9.09 -3.97
CA PRO A 202 8.68 8.84 -2.65
C PRO A 202 7.82 9.49 -1.55
N SER A 203 7.29 8.66 -0.65
CA SER A 203 6.54 9.11 0.51
C SER A 203 7.44 9.38 1.72
N GLU A 204 6.91 10.08 2.72
CA GLU A 204 7.57 10.25 4.01
C GLU A 204 7.91 8.90 4.66
N GLY A 205 7.01 7.90 4.55
CA GLY A 205 7.26 6.56 5.07
C GLY A 205 8.41 5.85 4.37
N TYR A 206 8.55 6.04 3.06
CA TYR A 206 9.70 5.52 2.31
C TYR A 206 11.03 6.15 2.77
N LEU A 207 11.05 7.48 3.00
CA LEU A 207 12.25 8.16 3.51
C LEU A 207 12.63 7.71 4.93
N GLN A 208 11.64 7.51 5.81
CA GLN A 208 11.88 6.96 7.15
C GLN A 208 12.45 5.53 7.08
N LEU A 209 11.97 4.72 6.15
CA LEU A 209 12.53 3.39 5.90
C LEU A 209 13.97 3.46 5.41
N GLU A 210 14.28 4.38 4.50
CA GLU A 210 15.65 4.58 3.98
C GLU A 210 16.64 4.92 5.11
N GLU A 211 16.23 5.76 6.05
CA GLU A 211 17.05 6.10 7.22
C GLU A 211 17.30 4.88 8.12
N LEU A 212 16.26 4.07 8.37
CA LEU A 212 16.42 2.81 9.11
C LEU A 212 17.36 1.84 8.40
N VAL A 213 17.26 1.72 7.06
CA VAL A 213 18.16 0.88 6.26
C VAL A 213 19.60 1.38 6.37
N LYS A 214 19.84 2.69 6.31
CA LYS A 214 21.19 3.26 6.49
C LYS A 214 21.77 2.87 7.84
N GLN A 215 21.00 2.97 8.91
CA GLN A 215 21.46 2.64 10.26
C GLN A 215 21.79 1.14 10.42
N VAL A 216 20.95 0.26 9.88
CA VAL A 216 21.03 -1.19 10.11
C VAL A 216 21.95 -1.89 9.10
N VAL A 217 21.94 -1.43 7.84
CA VAL A 217 22.59 -2.12 6.71
C VAL A 217 23.86 -1.41 6.23
N SER A 218 24.07 -0.11 6.49
CA SER A 218 25.35 0.54 6.13
C SER A 218 26.62 -0.11 6.74
N PRO A 219 26.59 -0.71 7.95
CA PRO A 219 27.73 -1.49 8.43
C PRO A 219 28.08 -2.67 7.52
N PHE A 220 27.14 -3.14 6.71
CA PHE A 220 27.25 -4.28 5.81
C PHE A 220 27.32 -3.89 4.31
N LEU A 221 27.09 -2.61 3.96
CA LEU A 221 27.14 -2.09 2.59
C LEU A 221 28.45 -1.36 2.24
N GLY A 222 29.43 -1.35 3.14
CA GLY A 222 30.81 -1.03 2.77
C GLY A 222 31.09 0.44 2.45
N ILE A 223 30.56 1.36 3.26
CA ILE A 223 31.26 2.62 3.50
C ILE A 223 31.83 2.57 4.92
N SER A 224 33.01 1.96 5.04
CA SER A 224 33.84 2.14 6.23
C SER A 224 34.22 3.62 6.30
N GLU A 225 33.44 4.42 7.02
CA GLU A 225 33.97 5.66 7.56
C GLU A 225 35.04 5.26 8.57
N ASP A 226 36.27 5.39 8.10
CA ASP A 226 37.52 5.12 8.77
C ASP A 226 37.55 5.81 10.14
N ARG A 227 37.49 5.02 11.21
CA ARG A 227 37.63 5.51 12.56
C ARG A 227 39.12 5.77 12.83
N GLY A 228 39.58 6.93 12.36
CA GLY A 228 40.65 7.73 12.98
C GLY A 228 42.07 7.52 12.45
N VAL A 229 42.60 8.54 11.76
CA VAL A 229 43.87 9.25 12.07
C VAL A 229 43.80 10.65 11.45
N SER A 230 44.36 11.63 12.14
CA SER A 230 44.36 13.07 11.85
C SER A 230 45.10 13.49 10.56
N GLY A 231 44.38 14.19 9.67
CA GLY A 231 44.86 15.28 8.77
C GLY A 231 45.30 14.92 7.32
N PRO A 232 45.36 15.90 6.38
CA PRO A 232 44.50 17.07 6.16
C PRO A 232 43.78 17.07 4.79
N ALA A 233 42.64 17.75 4.76
CA ALA A 233 41.89 18.32 3.64
C ALA A 233 42.29 17.94 2.19
N PHE A 234 41.38 17.25 1.49
CA PHE A 234 41.11 17.52 0.08
C PHE A 234 39.61 17.58 -0.16
N MET A 235 39.15 18.79 -0.52
CA MET A 235 37.84 19.08 -1.08
C MET A 235 37.75 18.53 -2.51
N LEU A 236 36.63 17.87 -2.85
CA LEU A 236 36.04 17.66 -4.19
C LEU A 236 35.00 16.53 -4.01
N GLY A 237 33.74 16.60 -4.39
CA GLY A 237 32.90 17.53 -5.12
C GLY A 237 31.58 16.77 -5.34
N ALA A 238 30.44 17.43 -5.14
CA ALA A 238 29.12 16.85 -5.29
C ALA A 238 28.87 16.32 -6.71
N ASP A 239 28.25 15.13 -6.81
CA ASP A 239 27.16 14.78 -7.72
C ASP A 239 27.17 13.29 -8.02
N GLN A 240 26.08 12.60 -7.67
CA GLN A 240 25.43 11.63 -8.56
C GLN A 240 24.08 11.18 -7.98
N ALA A 241 23.03 11.84 -8.45
CA ALA A 241 21.68 11.31 -8.47
C ALA A 241 21.61 10.22 -9.56
N LEU A 242 21.46 8.95 -9.15
CA LEU A 242 21.16 7.85 -10.08
C LEU A 242 19.64 7.84 -10.34
N VAL A 243 19.22 8.57 -11.37
CA VAL A 243 17.91 8.42 -12.00
C VAL A 243 18.08 7.42 -13.14
N LEU A 244 17.66 6.16 -12.93
CA LEU A 244 17.50 5.20 -14.01
C LEU A 244 16.06 5.25 -14.52
N PHE A 245 15.83 6.07 -15.54
CA PHE A 245 14.69 5.92 -16.45
C PHE A 245 14.94 4.73 -17.38
N ALA A 246 14.10 3.71 -17.30
CA ALA A 246 13.99 2.69 -18.34
C ALA A 246 12.81 3.06 -19.26
N GLN A 247 13.11 3.41 -20.51
CA GLN A 247 12.12 3.39 -21.61
C GLN A 247 12.31 2.10 -22.44
N PRO A 248 11.22 1.54 -23.00
CA PRO A 248 11.28 0.32 -23.79
C PRO A 248 11.70 0.62 -25.24
N ALA A 249 12.57 -0.22 -25.79
CA ALA A 249 12.95 -0.16 -27.20
C ALA A 249 11.96 -0.97 -28.05
N GLU A 250 11.16 -0.27 -28.86
CA GLU A 250 10.49 -0.85 -30.02
C GLU A 250 11.35 -0.71 -31.28
N GLY A 251 11.36 -1.78 -32.08
CA GLY A 251 11.25 -1.67 -33.53
C GLY A 251 12.53 -1.41 -34.33
N TRP A 252 13.14 -2.48 -34.86
CA TRP A 252 13.76 -2.44 -36.17
C TRP A 252 13.16 -3.54 -37.04
N GLY A 253 12.40 -3.12 -38.05
CA GLY A 253 11.84 -3.97 -39.08
C GLY A 253 12.77 -4.09 -40.29
N SER A 254 12.70 -5.28 -40.89
CA SER A 254 12.90 -5.65 -42.31
C SER A 254 14.23 -5.40 -43.02
N ALA A 255 14.84 -6.51 -43.42
CA ALA A 255 15.13 -6.75 -44.84
C ALA A 255 14.85 -8.22 -45.20
N VAL A 256 13.96 -8.39 -46.17
CA VAL A 256 13.59 -9.63 -46.87
C VAL A 256 14.64 -9.93 -47.94
N VAL A 257 15.13 -11.18 -48.05
CA VAL A 257 15.37 -11.85 -49.34
C VAL A 257 15.07 -13.35 -49.20
N VAL A 258 14.25 -13.81 -50.14
CA VAL A 258 13.72 -15.15 -50.40
C VAL A 258 14.77 -16.07 -51.04
N SER A 259 14.77 -17.37 -50.71
CA SER A 259 14.74 -18.45 -51.71
C SER A 259 14.54 -19.85 -51.09
N VAL A 260 13.93 -20.70 -51.90
CA VAL A 260 13.16 -21.91 -51.62
C VAL A 260 13.91 -23.15 -52.13
N SER A 261 13.52 -24.32 -51.60
CA SER A 261 13.73 -25.71 -52.08
C SER A 261 15.09 -26.37 -51.80
N ASP A 262 15.21 -27.69 -51.56
CA ASP A 262 14.32 -28.83 -51.28
C ASP A 262 15.28 -30.02 -50.98
N SER A 263 14.75 -31.16 -50.51
CA SER A 263 15.37 -32.50 -50.38
C SER A 263 16.28 -32.68 -49.14
N GLY A 264 16.05 -33.62 -48.22
CA GLY A 264 15.49 -34.95 -48.39
C GLY A 264 16.56 -36.00 -48.06
N ARG A 265 16.18 -37.02 -47.27
CA ARG A 265 16.96 -38.17 -46.70
C ARG A 265 17.53 -37.92 -45.31
N ASP A 266 17.51 -38.84 -44.36
CA ASP A 266 16.92 -40.19 -44.20
C ASP A 266 17.14 -40.54 -42.71
N LEU A 267 16.29 -41.42 -42.15
CA LEU A 267 16.62 -42.57 -41.27
C LEU A 267 15.47 -42.93 -40.31
N PRO A 268 15.33 -44.22 -39.92
CA PRO A 268 14.06 -44.91 -39.99
C PRO A 268 13.42 -45.27 -38.63
N ARG A 269 12.14 -45.65 -38.76
CA ARG A 269 11.25 -46.25 -37.76
C ARG A 269 11.77 -47.58 -37.19
N ALA A 270 11.61 -47.75 -35.88
CA ALA A 270 11.33 -49.03 -35.22
C ALA A 270 10.10 -48.78 -34.32
N ALA A 271 8.88 -49.21 -34.68
CA ALA A 271 8.34 -50.57 -34.61
C ALA A 271 8.16 -51.08 -33.19
N TRP A 272 7.05 -50.72 -32.51
CA TRP A 272 6.41 -51.56 -31.50
C TRP A 272 4.89 -51.52 -31.72
N SER A 273 4.30 -52.70 -31.90
CA SER A 273 2.87 -52.97 -31.92
C SER A 273 2.56 -53.99 -30.83
N ARG A 274 1.38 -53.82 -30.23
CA ARG A 274 0.71 -54.55 -29.14
C ARG A 274 1.15 -54.19 -27.73
#